data_AF-A0A7S3S409-F1
#
_entry.id   AF-A0A7S3S409-F1
#
_cell.length_a   1.000
_cell.length_b   1.000
_cell.length_c   1.000
_cell.angle_alpha   90.00
_cell.angle_beta   90.00
_cell.angle_gamma   90.00
#
_symmetry.space_group_name_H-M   'P 1'
#
loop_
_entity.id
_entity.type
_entity.pdbx_description
1 polymer ?
#
loop_
_entity_poly.entity_id
_entity_poly.type
_entity_poly.pdbx_seq_one_letter_code
_entity_poly.pdbx_strand_id
1 'polypeptide(L)'
;QVLAPNGPELVDMAMEAFGFTKETVLRWDPAKISRQHRNLEPGNDGELRAKMNKMRVLAHLILEWIPDLAAPPSRKLISQLARFATEDAAKEELKALATDAQKHKEAVEA
;
A
#
# COMPACT_ATOMS: atom_id res chain seq x y z
N GLN A 1 -8.43 -6.65 17.23
CA GLN A 1 -9.10 -5.36 16.99
C GLN A 1 -9.37 -5.28 15.49
N VAL A 2 -10.61 -5.00 15.07
CA VAL A 2 -10.95 -4.81 13.65
C VAL A 2 -10.70 -3.34 13.31
N LEU A 3 -9.94 -3.06 12.26
CA LEU A 3 -9.74 -1.69 11.79
C LEU A 3 -11.04 -1.18 11.17
N ALA A 4 -11.44 0.04 11.53
CA ALA A 4 -12.56 0.71 10.90
C ALA A 4 -12.21 1.04 9.42
N PRO A 5 -13.19 1.08 8.52
CA PRO A 5 -12.95 1.59 7.17
C PRO A 5 -12.49 3.04 7.21
N ASN A 6 -11.72 3.44 6.20
CA ASN A 6 -11.29 4.82 6.01
C ASN A 6 -12.51 5.72 5.81
N GLY A 7 -12.45 6.93 6.36
CA GLY A 7 -13.49 7.94 6.16
C GLY A 7 -13.62 8.35 4.68
N PRO A 8 -14.83 8.70 4.21
CA PRO A 8 -15.07 9.02 2.80
C PRO A 8 -14.21 10.18 2.29
N GLU A 9 -13.94 11.18 3.12
CA GLU A 9 -13.07 12.32 2.77
C GLU A 9 -11.63 11.89 2.44
N LEU A 10 -11.08 10.96 3.23
CA LEU A 10 -9.73 10.41 2.99
C LEU A 10 -9.68 9.56 1.72
N VAL A 11 -10.75 8.80 1.47
CA VAL A 11 -10.88 8.00 0.24
C VAL A 11 -10.96 8.90 -0.98
N ASP A 12 -11.78 9.96 -0.93
CA ASP A 12 -11.92 10.90 -2.04
C ASP A 12 -10.61 11.64 -2.32
N MET A 13 -9.90 12.10 -1.28
CA MET A 13 -8.55 12.69 -1.43
C MET A 13 -7.55 11.72 -2.07
N ALA A 14 -7.54 10.45 -1.64
CA ALA A 14 -6.65 9.44 -2.21
C ALA A 14 -6.98 9.15 -3.67
N MET A 15 -8.28 9.03 -4.00
CA MET A 15 -8.74 8.85 -5.38
C MET A 15 -8.31 10.02 -6.27
N GLU A 16 -8.44 11.26 -5.80
CA GLU A 16 -7.98 12.46 -6.51
C GLU A 16 -6.45 12.43 -6.72
N ALA A 17 -5.68 12.13 -5.67
CA ALA A 17 -4.22 12.07 -5.75
C ALA A 17 -3.71 11.02 -6.75
N PHE A 18 -4.44 9.91 -6.92
CA PHE A 18 -4.11 8.88 -7.92
C PHE A 18 -4.78 9.09 -9.28
N GLY A 19 -5.62 10.12 -9.44
CA GLY A 19 -6.37 10.38 -10.67
C GLY A 19 -7.42 9.30 -10.99
N PHE A 20 -7.97 8.65 -9.97
CA PHE A 20 -9.00 7.61 -10.12
C PHE A 20 -10.40 8.21 -10.06
N THR A 21 -11.32 7.64 -10.83
CA THR A 21 -12.77 7.86 -10.69
C THR A 21 -13.42 6.73 -9.90
N LYS A 22 -14.64 6.91 -9.39
CA LYS A 22 -15.35 5.87 -8.62
C LYS A 22 -15.57 4.58 -9.40
N GLU A 23 -15.59 4.67 -10.73
CA GLU A 23 -15.76 3.57 -11.69
C GLU A 23 -14.43 2.90 -12.08
N THR A 24 -13.28 3.42 -11.61
CA THR A 24 -11.97 2.89 -11.94
C THR A 24 -11.83 1.47 -11.40
N VAL A 25 -11.64 0.51 -12.31
CA VAL A 25 -11.48 -0.91 -11.97
C VAL A 25 -10.00 -1.26 -11.86
N LEU A 26 -9.57 -1.69 -10.68
CA LEU A 26 -8.24 -2.20 -10.42
C LEU A 26 -8.22 -3.73 -10.44
N ARG A 27 -7.07 -4.29 -10.85
CA ARG A 27 -6.78 -5.71 -10.68
C ARG A 27 -6.14 -5.90 -9.32
N TRP A 28 -6.88 -6.48 -8.38
CA TRP A 28 -6.42 -6.75 -7.04
C TRP A 28 -5.97 -8.21 -6.88
N ASP A 29 -4.85 -8.38 -6.20
CA ASP A 29 -4.23 -9.68 -5.93
C ASP A 29 -4.10 -9.86 -4.40
N PRO A 30 -5.09 -10.53 -3.76
CA PRO A 30 -5.09 -10.70 -2.31
C PRO A 30 -3.90 -11.55 -1.82
N ALA A 31 -3.28 -12.35 -2.69
CA ALA A 31 -2.14 -13.19 -2.33
C ALA A 31 -0.87 -12.37 -2.01
N LYS A 32 -0.80 -11.11 -2.44
CA LYS A 32 0.33 -10.20 -2.19
C LYS A 32 0.28 -9.47 -0.86
N ILE A 33 -0.87 -9.46 -0.16
CA ILE A 33 -1.05 -8.68 1.08
C ILE A 33 -0.45 -9.39 2.30
N SER A 34 -0.33 -10.71 2.29
CA SER A 34 0.08 -11.45 3.50
C SER A 34 1.42 -12.18 3.32
N ARG A 35 2.44 -11.67 4.02
CA ARG A 35 3.52 -12.50 4.59
C ARG A 35 3.15 -13.09 5.96
N GLN A 36 2.13 -12.58 6.63
CA GLN A 36 1.76 -12.98 8.01
C GLN A 36 0.89 -14.24 8.10
N HIS A 37 0.17 -14.66 7.04
CA HIS A 37 -0.49 -15.98 6.99
C HIS A 37 0.46 -17.09 6.50
N ARG A 38 1.74 -17.02 6.86
CA ARG A 38 2.77 -18.03 6.53
C ARG A 38 2.71 -19.27 7.43
N ASN A 39 1.50 -19.74 7.75
CA ASN A 39 1.29 -21.09 8.29
C ASN A 39 0.87 -22.01 7.14
N LEU A 40 1.66 -22.07 6.08
CA LEU A 40 1.36 -22.89 4.91
C LEU A 40 2.58 -23.73 4.58
N GLU A 41 2.34 -25.03 4.43
CA GLU A 41 3.36 -26.04 4.24
C GLU A 41 4.23 -25.74 3.00
N PRO A 42 5.55 -25.96 3.06
CA PRO A 42 6.42 -25.72 1.91
C PRO A 42 6.18 -26.81 0.86
N GLY A 43 5.52 -26.48 -0.26
CA GLY A 43 5.46 -27.38 -1.42
C GLY A 43 4.44 -27.04 -2.51
N ASN A 44 3.18 -26.75 -2.15
CA ASN A 44 2.08 -26.71 -3.13
C ASN A 44 1.47 -25.32 -3.42
N ASP A 45 1.64 -24.35 -2.53
CA ASP A 45 0.80 -23.14 -2.58
C ASP A 45 1.28 -22.02 -3.50
N GLY A 46 2.56 -22.06 -3.93
CA GLY A 46 3.08 -21.10 -4.90
C GLY A 46 2.35 -21.17 -6.24
N GLU A 47 2.07 -22.39 -6.72
CA GLU A 47 1.28 -22.60 -7.93
C GLU A 47 -0.20 -22.29 -7.75
N LEU A 48 -0.79 -22.67 -6.61
CA LEU A 48 -2.20 -22.39 -6.30
C LEU A 48 -2.47 -20.88 -6.25
N ARG A 49 -1.58 -20.09 -5.64
CA ARG A 49 -1.68 -18.62 -5.64
C ARG A 49 -1.50 -18.01 -7.02
N ALA A 50 -0.61 -18.56 -7.85
CA ALA A 50 -0.47 -18.13 -9.24
C ALA A 50 -1.72 -18.44 -10.08
N LYS A 51 -2.47 -19.48 -9.70
CA LYS A 51 -3.75 -19.89 -10.29
C LYS A 51 -4.97 -19.16 -9.69
N MET A 52 -4.82 -18.38 -8.61
CA MET A 52 -5.91 -17.58 -8.06
C MET A 52 -6.27 -16.46 -9.03
N ASN A 53 -7.56 -16.35 -9.36
CA ASN A 53 -8.05 -15.29 -10.21
C ASN A 53 -7.84 -13.93 -9.54
N LYS A 54 -7.12 -13.05 -10.23
CA LYS A 54 -7.02 -11.63 -9.85
C LYS A 54 -8.42 -11.03 -9.91
N MET A 55 -8.83 -10.41 -8.81
CA MET A 55 -10.16 -9.85 -8.72
C MET A 55 -10.19 -8.49 -9.39
N ARG A 56 -11.28 -8.18 -10.10
CA ARG A 56 -11.55 -6.85 -10.65
C ARG A 56 -12.42 -6.14 -9.63
N VAL A 57 -11.87 -5.12 -8.99
CA VAL A 57 -12.53 -4.40 -7.89
C VAL A 57 -12.44 -2.91 -8.16
N LEU A 58 -13.46 -2.16 -7.76
CA LEU A 58 -13.45 -0.70 -7.88
C LEU A 58 -12.43 -0.10 -6.91
N ALA A 59 -11.67 0.89 -7.38
CA ALA A 59 -10.60 1.51 -6.62
C ALA A 59 -11.08 2.05 -5.26
N HIS A 60 -12.26 2.69 -5.24
CA HIS A 60 -12.85 3.24 -4.02
C HIS A 60 -13.13 2.15 -2.97
N LEU A 61 -13.62 0.97 -3.37
CA LEU A 61 -13.87 -0.14 -2.46
C LEU A 61 -12.57 -0.71 -1.87
N ILE A 62 -11.48 -0.67 -2.62
CA ILE A 62 -10.18 -1.05 -2.08
C ILE A 62 -9.76 -0.02 -1.03
N LEU A 63 -9.72 1.26 -1.41
CA LEU A 63 -9.24 2.35 -0.56
C LEU A 63 -10.10 2.58 0.68
N GLU A 64 -11.38 2.22 0.68
CA GLU A 64 -12.23 2.26 1.87
C GLU A 64 -11.73 1.29 2.95
N TRP A 65 -11.14 0.16 2.56
CA TRP A 65 -10.75 -0.89 3.51
C TRP A 65 -9.24 -1.03 3.68
N ILE A 66 -8.46 -0.85 2.61
CA ILE A 66 -7.02 -1.11 2.57
C ILE A 66 -6.35 -0.20 1.51
N PRO A 67 -5.21 0.44 1.81
CA PRO A 67 -4.51 0.47 3.09
C PRO A 67 -5.20 1.38 4.12
N ASP A 68 -4.75 1.34 5.37
CA ASP A 68 -5.07 2.38 6.34
C ASP A 68 -4.47 3.71 5.86
N LEU A 69 -5.34 4.66 5.50
CA LEU A 69 -4.96 5.96 4.95
C LEU A 69 -4.68 6.99 6.05
N ALA A 70 -5.12 6.74 7.28
CA ALA A 70 -4.89 7.63 8.42
C ALA A 70 -3.54 7.34 9.11
N ALA A 71 -3.02 6.13 8.96
CA ALA A 71 -1.73 5.76 9.51
C ALA A 71 -0.56 6.47 8.80
N PRO A 72 0.48 6.88 9.54
CA PRO A 72 1.71 7.40 8.93
C PRO A 72 2.31 6.38 7.95
N PRO A 73 2.75 6.80 6.75
CA PRO A 73 3.29 5.89 5.76
C PRO A 73 4.60 5.26 6.24
N SER A 74 4.75 3.95 6.02
CA SER A 74 6.01 3.27 6.33
C SER A 74 7.15 3.80 5.45
N ARG A 75 8.39 3.79 5.98
CA ARG A 75 9.61 4.11 5.21
C ARG A 75 9.65 3.43 3.83
N LYS A 76 9.26 2.15 3.79
CA LYS A 76 9.24 1.36 2.55
C LYS A 76 8.26 1.93 1.53
N LEU A 77 7.08 2.36 1.99
CA LEU A 77 6.07 2.98 1.12
C LEU A 77 6.59 4.32 0.59
N ILE A 78 7.16 5.17 1.44
CA ILE A 78 7.77 6.45 1.03
C ILE A 78 8.84 6.23 -0.04
N SER A 79 9.76 5.27 0.17
CA SER A 79 10.79 4.92 -0.81
C SER A 79 10.22 4.40 -2.14
N GLN A 80 9.07 3.72 -2.10
CA GLN A 80 8.39 3.25 -3.31
C GLN A 80 7.73 4.41 -4.04
N LEU A 81 7.06 5.31 -3.34
CA LEU A 81 6.43 6.51 -3.91
C LEU A 81 7.47 7.40 -4.61
N ALA A 82 8.67 7.56 -4.04
CA ALA A 82 9.76 8.29 -4.68
C ALA A 82 10.13 7.76 -6.09
N ARG A 83 9.86 6.48 -6.39
CA ARG A 83 10.13 5.89 -7.72
C ARG A 83 9.06 6.25 -8.75
N PHE A 84 7.87 6.61 -8.29
CA PHE A 84 6.72 6.94 -9.13
C PHE A 84 6.46 8.45 -9.20
N ALA A 85 7.13 9.25 -8.36
CA ALA A 85 7.09 10.70 -8.43
C ALA A 85 7.61 11.20 -9.78
N THR A 86 6.79 11.99 -10.48
CA THR A 86 7.10 12.59 -11.77
C THR A 86 7.84 13.93 -11.63
N GLU A 87 7.68 14.60 -10.50
CA GLU A 87 8.35 15.86 -10.19
C GLU A 87 9.65 15.62 -9.43
N ASP A 88 10.75 16.22 -9.89
CA ASP A 88 12.07 16.03 -9.30
C ASP A 88 12.15 16.56 -7.86
N ALA A 89 11.46 17.66 -7.55
CA ALA A 89 11.42 18.22 -6.20
C ALA A 89 10.74 17.24 -5.21
N ALA A 90 9.54 16.75 -5.55
CA ALA A 90 8.81 15.78 -4.73
C ALA A 90 9.58 14.45 -4.58
N LYS A 91 10.30 14.05 -5.63
CA LYS A 91 11.14 12.85 -5.60
C LYS A 91 12.30 12.96 -4.62
N GLU A 92 13.02 14.08 -4.61
CA GLU A 92 14.12 14.30 -3.67
C GLU A 92 13.62 14.44 -2.23
N GLU A 93 12.49 15.10 -2.02
CA GLU A 93 11.84 15.20 -0.71
C GLU A 93 11.46 13.82 -0.16
N LEU A 94 10.82 12.97 -0.97
CA LEU A 94 10.47 11.60 -0.57
C LEU A 94 11.71 10.74 -0.26
N LYS A 95 12.83 10.94 -0.97
CA LYS A 95 14.09 10.24 -0.66
C LYS A 95 14.70 10.71 0.67
N ALA A 96 14.66 12.01 0.94
CA ALA A 96 15.13 12.57 2.21
C ALA A 96 14.31 12.00 3.39
N LEU A 97 12.98 12.05 3.28
CA LEU A 97 12.06 11.49 4.29
C LEU A 97 12.31 9.99 4.54
N ALA A 98 12.57 9.21 3.49
CA ALA A 98 12.90 7.80 3.65
C ALA A 98 14.22 7.57 4.39
N THR A 99 15.21 8.45 4.22
CA THR A 99 16.51 8.39 4.89
C THR A 99 16.40 8.79 6.36
N ASP A 100 15.63 9.83 6.67
CA ASP A 100 15.42 10.28 8.05
C ASP A 100 14.61 9.27 8.85
N ALA A 101 13.58 8.66 8.24
CA ALA A 101 12.86 7.55 8.85
C ALA A 101 13.76 6.34 9.16
N GLN A 102 14.82 6.11 8.38
CA GLN A 102 15.81 5.07 8.67
C GLN A 102 16.67 5.43 9.89
N LYS A 103 17.20 6.66 9.92
CA LYS A 103 18.04 7.13 11.03
C LYS A 103 17.28 7.12 12.36
N HIS A 104 16.02 7.57 12.37
CA HIS A 104 15.19 7.55 13.57
C HIS A 104 14.94 6.12 14.05
N LYS A 105 14.72 5.17 13.14
CA LYS A 105 14.55 3.76 13.50
C LYS A 105 15.81 3.20 14.17
N GLU A 106 16.97 3.44 13.58
CA GLU A 106 18.27 2.99 14.12
C GLU A 106 18.56 3.60 15.50
N ALA A 107 18.19 4.87 15.73
CA ALA A 107 18.39 5.54 17.01
C ALA A 107 17.46 5.06 18.14
N VAL A 108 16.27 4.55 17.82
CA VAL A 108 15.30 4.05 18.81
C VAL A 108 15.52 2.58 19.16
N GLU A 109 16.12 1.80 18.24
CA GLU A 109 16.41 0.37 18.42
C GLU A 109 17.80 0.08 19.02
N ALA A 110 18.64 1.10 19.23
CA ALA A 110 19.97 1.02 19.86
C ALA A 110 19.92 1.31 21.36
#